data_AF-A0A4P6H5Y6-F1
#
_entry.id   AF-A0A4P6H5Y6-F1
#
_cell.length_a   1.000
_cell.length_b   1.000
_cell.length_c   1.000
_cell.angle_alpha   90.00
_cell.angle_beta   90.00
_cell.angle_gamma   90.00
#
_symmetry.space_group_name_H-M   'P 1'
#
loop_
_entity.id
_entity.type
_entity.pdbx_description
1 polymer ?
#
loop_
_entity_poly.entity_id
_entity_poly.type
_entity_poly.pdbx_seq_one_letter_code
_entity_poly.pdbx_strand_id
1 'polypeptide(L)'
;MKHSSFGLALLLSLGVTGAQAADIIGAPTGEYCRTVGTSNLILEENMSTLKTEVVRLMDEAVAAAKSEQWVHSSRPVFVWASEAKVACGMAYGYLKTNYRDEDTLNKCECFHDRMLEYMH
;
A
#
# COMPACT_ATOMS: atom_id res chain seq x y z
N MET A 1 59.10 -25.14 -35.09
CA MET A 1 57.82 -25.54 -35.75
C MET A 1 57.40 -26.84 -35.08
N LYS A 2 56.24 -27.02 -34.46
CA LYS A 2 54.88 -26.51 -34.71
C LYS A 2 54.08 -26.82 -33.43
N HIS A 3 53.55 -25.83 -32.71
CA HIS A 3 52.64 -26.06 -31.57
C HIS A 3 51.20 -26.04 -32.10
N SER A 4 50.46 -27.13 -31.90
CA SER A 4 49.02 -27.20 -32.15
C SER A 4 48.28 -26.50 -31.02
N SER A 5 47.60 -25.40 -31.34
CA SER A 5 46.63 -24.77 -30.45
C SER A 5 45.30 -25.52 -30.55
N PHE A 6 44.90 -26.21 -29.48
CA PHE A 6 43.51 -26.66 -29.30
C PHE A 6 42.72 -25.52 -28.63
N GLY A 7 41.90 -24.83 -29.44
CA GLY A 7 40.97 -23.82 -28.94
C GLY A 7 39.80 -24.49 -28.23
N LEU A 8 39.70 -24.30 -26.91
CA LEU A 8 38.54 -24.68 -26.13
C LEU A 8 37.48 -23.57 -26.28
N ALA A 9 36.49 -23.79 -27.15
CA ALA A 9 35.33 -22.93 -27.25
C ALA A 9 34.42 -23.16 -26.03
N LEU A 10 34.50 -22.27 -25.03
CA LEU A 10 33.62 -22.29 -23.87
C LEU A 10 32.27 -21.67 -24.28
N LEU A 11 31.31 -22.51 -24.64
CA LEU A 11 29.92 -22.12 -24.86
C LEU A 11 29.29 -21.74 -23.50
N LEU A 12 29.30 -20.45 -23.18
CA LEU A 12 28.52 -19.86 -22.09
C LEU A 12 27.03 -19.98 -22.44
N SER A 13 26.40 -21.05 -21.95
CA SER A 13 24.95 -21.17 -21.91
C SER A 13 24.43 -20.18 -20.88
N LEU A 14 24.02 -19.00 -21.35
CA LEU A 14 23.14 -18.12 -20.59
C LEU A 14 21.83 -18.86 -20.37
N GLY A 15 21.73 -19.57 -19.25
CA GLY A 15 20.46 -20.06 -18.74
C GLY A 15 19.60 -18.84 -18.47
N VAL A 16 18.65 -18.57 -19.37
CA VAL A 16 17.52 -17.71 -19.06
C VAL A 16 16.73 -18.44 -17.98
N THR A 17 17.12 -18.24 -16.72
CA THR A 17 16.21 -18.44 -15.61
C THR A 17 15.08 -17.48 -15.89
N GLY A 18 13.89 -18.03 -16.16
CA GLY A 18 12.74 -17.28 -16.63
C GLY A 18 12.60 -15.94 -15.94
N ALA A 19 12.29 -14.90 -16.72
CA ALA A 19 11.79 -13.65 -16.17
C ALA A 19 10.51 -13.99 -15.42
N GLN A 20 10.62 -14.34 -14.15
CA GLN A 20 9.51 -14.30 -13.24
C GLN A 20 9.21 -12.81 -13.13
N ALA A 21 8.10 -12.39 -13.72
CA ALA A 21 7.52 -11.14 -13.30
C ALA A 21 7.39 -11.24 -11.77
N ALA A 22 7.93 -10.25 -11.06
CA ALA A 22 7.58 -10.03 -9.66
C ALA A 22 6.14 -9.49 -9.61
N ASP A 23 5.21 -10.23 -10.21
CA ASP A 23 3.81 -10.04 -9.97
C ASP A 23 3.57 -10.50 -8.54
N ILE A 24 2.98 -9.63 -7.72
CA ILE A 24 2.52 -9.95 -6.36
C ILE A 24 1.37 -10.98 -6.35
N ILE A 25 1.24 -11.79 -7.41
CA ILE A 25 0.28 -12.88 -7.57
C ILE A 25 0.80 -14.06 -6.76
N GLY A 26 0.64 -14.00 -5.43
CA GLY A 26 1.07 -15.08 -4.54
C GLY A 26 1.44 -14.62 -3.13
N ALA A 27 1.63 -13.32 -2.90
CA ALA A 27 1.45 -12.83 -1.54
C ALA A 27 0.00 -13.11 -1.18
N PRO A 28 -0.32 -13.59 0.03
CA PRO A 28 -1.69 -13.49 0.48
C PRO A 28 -2.04 -12.01 0.30
N THR A 29 -3.00 -11.71 -0.59
CA THR A 29 -3.83 -10.52 -0.43
C THR A 29 -4.56 -10.78 0.87
N GLY A 30 -3.84 -10.61 1.98
CA GLY A 30 -4.43 -10.57 3.29
C GLY A 30 -5.52 -9.55 3.10
N GLU A 31 -6.74 -9.97 3.37
CA GLU A 31 -7.86 -9.06 3.45
C GLU A 31 -7.63 -8.27 4.74
N TYR A 32 -6.55 -7.48 4.76
CA TYR A 32 -5.99 -6.83 5.94
C TYR A 32 -7.01 -5.85 6.50
N CYS A 33 -7.82 -5.30 5.61
CA CYS A 33 -8.95 -4.44 5.90
C CYS A 33 -10.20 -5.06 5.30
N ARG A 34 -10.73 -6.08 5.98
CA ARG A 34 -12.09 -6.57 5.72
C ARG A 34 -13.10 -5.48 6.06
N THR A 35 -14.20 -5.45 5.32
CA THR A 35 -15.36 -4.58 5.59
C THR A 35 -16.12 -4.97 6.85
N VAL A 36 -15.82 -6.12 7.46
CA VAL A 36 -16.36 -6.56 8.74
C VAL A 36 -15.46 -6.09 9.88
N GLY A 37 -15.78 -4.93 10.44
CA GLY A 37 -15.10 -4.33 11.59
C GLY A 37 -15.90 -3.14 12.14
N THR A 38 -15.70 -2.81 13.41
CA THR A 38 -16.33 -1.65 14.07
C THR A 38 -15.50 -0.40 13.81
N SER A 39 -15.45 0.05 12.57
CA SER A 39 -14.78 1.32 12.22
C SER A 39 -15.42 2.48 13.00
N ASN A 40 -14.62 3.30 13.69
CA ASN A 40 -15.14 4.47 14.39
C ASN A 40 -15.70 5.50 13.39
N LEU A 41 -15.14 5.57 12.19
CA LEU A 41 -15.65 6.41 11.11
C LEU A 41 -17.07 6.01 10.69
N ILE A 42 -17.38 4.71 10.65
CA ILE A 42 -18.73 4.23 10.32
C ILE A 42 -19.72 4.60 11.42
N LEU A 43 -19.29 4.54 12.68
CA LEU A 43 -20.13 4.83 13.84
C LEU A 43 -20.37 6.34 14.05
N GLU A 44 -19.57 7.22 13.43
CA GLU A 44 -19.75 8.67 13.54
C GLU A 44 -20.99 9.15 12.75
N GLU A 45 -22.05 9.52 13.45
CA GLU A 45 -23.32 9.95 12.87
C GLU A 45 -23.29 11.38 12.32
N ASN A 46 -22.46 12.27 12.87
CA ASN A 46 -22.37 13.66 12.42
C ASN A 46 -21.54 13.77 11.15
N MET A 47 -22.19 14.11 10.04
CA MET A 47 -21.53 14.24 8.73
C MET A 47 -20.40 15.27 8.67
N SER A 48 -20.47 16.35 9.48
CA SER A 48 -19.39 17.33 9.52
C SER A 48 -18.18 16.76 10.26
N THR A 49 -18.41 16.13 11.41
CA THR A 49 -17.36 15.46 12.20
C THR A 49 -16.72 14.35 11.38
N LEU A 50 -17.52 13.51 10.71
CA LEU A 50 -17.01 12.44 9.86
C LEU A 50 -16.09 12.96 8.75
N LYS A 51 -16.49 14.05 8.07
CA LYS A 51 -15.64 14.68 7.04
C LYS A 51 -14.32 15.17 7.63
N THR A 52 -14.37 15.80 8.80
CA THR A 52 -13.17 16.28 9.50
C THR A 52 -12.24 15.13 9.87
N GLU A 53 -12.77 14.03 10.42
CA GLU A 53 -11.95 12.87 10.78
C GLU A 53 -11.34 12.18 9.55
N VAL A 54 -12.12 11.96 8.49
CA VAL A 54 -11.59 11.38 7.24
C VAL A 54 -10.47 12.25 6.66
N VAL A 55 -10.62 13.58 6.68
CA VAL A 55 -9.57 14.50 6.22
C VAL A 55 -8.34 14.45 7.14
N ARG A 56 -8.52 14.37 8.45
CA ARG A 56 -7.41 14.24 9.40
C ARG A 56 -6.59 12.98 9.13
N LEU A 57 -7.24 11.83 8.99
CA LEU A 57 -6.57 10.57 8.66
C LEU A 57 -5.86 10.65 7.30
N MET A 58 -6.51 11.25 6.29
CA MET A 58 -5.92 11.47 4.97
C MET A 58 -4.65 12.34 5.05
N ASP A 59 -4.68 13.44 5.79
CA ASP A 59 -3.55 14.36 5.89
C ASP A 59 -2.35 13.73 6.61
N GLU A 60 -2.60 12.97 7.67
CA GLU A 60 -1.57 12.18 8.37
C GLU A 60 -0.94 11.14 7.43
N ALA A 61 -1.76 10.44 6.64
CA ALA A 61 -1.29 9.49 5.64
C ALA A 61 -0.48 10.18 4.51
N VAL A 62 -0.92 11.34 4.04
CA VAL A 62 -0.18 12.15 3.05
C VAL A 62 1.18 12.58 3.61
N ALA A 63 1.24 12.99 4.88
CA ALA A 63 2.48 13.39 5.53
C ALA A 63 3.45 12.19 5.64
N ALA A 64 2.95 11.03 6.05
CA ALA A 64 3.73 9.80 6.14
C ALA A 64 4.28 9.35 4.77
N ALA A 65 3.43 9.35 3.73
CA ALA A 65 3.80 8.95 2.38
C ALA A 65 4.81 9.91 1.70
N LYS A 66 4.98 11.13 2.22
CA LYS A 66 5.96 12.12 1.75
C LYS A 66 7.23 12.18 2.60
N SER A 67 7.27 11.46 3.72
CA SER A 67 8.41 11.52 4.63
C SER A 67 9.58 10.67 4.14
N GLU A 68 10.76 11.29 4.02
CA GLU A 68 12.01 10.60 3.69
C GLU A 68 12.32 9.42 4.62
N GLN A 69 11.88 9.51 5.89
CA GLN A 69 12.03 8.44 6.88
C GLN A 69 11.30 7.16 6.44
N TRP A 70 10.14 7.29 5.77
CA TRP A 70 9.27 6.17 5.44
C TRP A 70 9.38 5.74 3.98
N VAL A 71 9.62 6.68 3.06
CA VAL A 71 9.76 6.39 1.63
C VAL A 71 10.94 5.45 1.33
N HIS A 72 12.02 5.56 2.12
CA HIS A 72 13.20 4.71 1.98
C HIS A 72 13.30 3.58 3.02
N SER A 73 12.25 3.40 3.83
CA SER A 73 12.22 2.38 4.87
C SER A 73 11.82 1.01 4.32
N SER A 74 12.39 -0.06 4.89
CA SER A 74 11.95 -1.44 4.62
C SER A 74 10.65 -1.81 5.34
N ARG A 75 10.25 -1.04 6.37
CA ARG A 75 8.94 -1.17 7.04
C ARG A 75 7.84 -0.71 6.08
N PRO A 76 6.67 -1.35 6.07
CA PRO A 76 5.62 -1.09 5.08
C PRO A 76 4.81 0.21 5.33
N VAL A 77 5.33 1.17 6.11
CA VAL A 77 4.65 2.44 6.44
C VAL A 77 4.27 3.20 5.18
N PHE A 78 5.19 3.34 4.22
CA PHE A 78 4.92 4.04 2.96
C PHE A 78 3.77 3.41 2.16
N VAL A 79 3.70 2.07 2.15
CA VAL A 79 2.64 1.33 1.45
C VAL A 79 1.30 1.62 2.12
N TRP A 80 1.19 1.39 3.44
CA TRP A 80 -0.06 1.64 4.15
C TRP A 80 -0.48 3.10 4.15
N ALA A 81 0.46 4.03 4.25
CA ALA A 81 0.20 5.47 4.10
C ALA A 81 -0.35 5.81 2.71
N SER A 82 0.17 5.17 1.65
CA SER A 82 -0.29 5.40 0.28
C SER A 82 -1.71 4.84 0.07
N GLU A 83 -2.00 3.65 0.59
CA GLU A 83 -3.34 3.05 0.56
C GLU A 83 -4.34 3.89 1.37
N ALA A 84 -3.96 4.32 2.58
CA ALA A 84 -4.79 5.17 3.45
C ALA A 84 -5.11 6.52 2.78
N LYS A 85 -4.10 7.16 2.18
CA LYS A 85 -4.29 8.39 1.41
C LYS A 85 -5.35 8.22 0.31
N VAL A 86 -5.29 7.11 -0.45
CA VAL A 86 -6.24 6.86 -1.55
C VAL A 86 -7.63 6.56 -1.00
N ALA A 87 -7.76 5.64 -0.04
CA ALA A 87 -9.04 5.26 0.54
C ALA A 87 -9.72 6.44 1.23
N CYS A 88 -9.01 7.20 2.07
CA CYS A 88 -9.57 8.39 2.73
C CYS A 88 -9.92 9.49 1.72
N GLY A 89 -9.14 9.65 0.65
CA GLY A 89 -9.48 10.57 -0.44
C GLY A 89 -10.78 10.19 -1.17
N MET A 90 -10.98 8.89 -1.44
CA MET A 90 -12.23 8.38 -2.00
C MET A 90 -13.40 8.56 -1.03
N ALA A 91 -13.22 8.23 0.25
CA ALA A 91 -14.23 8.41 1.29
C ALA A 91 -14.66 9.88 1.37
N TYR A 92 -13.70 10.80 1.43
CA TYR A 92 -13.98 12.23 1.41
C TYR A 92 -14.76 12.66 0.16
N GLY A 93 -14.40 12.10 -1.01
CA GLY A 93 -15.12 12.28 -2.27
C GLY A 93 -16.60 11.90 -2.17
N TYR A 94 -16.91 10.73 -1.61
CA TYR A 94 -18.29 10.29 -1.36
C TYR A 94 -19.02 11.17 -0.34
N LEU A 95 -18.35 11.54 0.75
CA LEU A 95 -18.95 12.37 1.79
C LEU A 95 -19.34 13.76 1.27
N LYS A 96 -18.65 14.30 0.25
CA LYS A 96 -19.03 15.57 -0.39
C LYS A 96 -20.43 15.51 -1.02
N THR A 97 -20.91 14.35 -1.45
CA THR A 97 -22.28 14.16 -1.95
C THR A 97 -23.25 13.68 -0.86
N ASN A 98 -22.81 13.67 0.41
CA ASN A 98 -23.50 13.09 1.56
C ASN A 98 -23.77 11.58 1.44
N TYR A 99 -23.02 10.89 0.58
CA TYR A 99 -23.06 9.43 0.52
C TYR A 99 -21.99 8.85 1.45
N ARG A 100 -22.39 7.86 2.26
CA ARG A 100 -21.51 7.15 3.19
C ARG A 100 -21.16 5.79 2.60
N ASP A 101 -20.04 5.71 1.91
CA ASP A 101 -19.55 4.45 1.41
C ASP A 101 -18.81 3.71 2.54
N GLU A 102 -19.49 2.76 3.18
CA GLU A 102 -18.97 2.03 4.34
C GLU A 102 -17.70 1.24 4.03
N ASP A 103 -17.58 0.66 2.84
CA ASP A 103 -16.36 -0.05 2.42
C ASP A 103 -15.16 0.89 2.36
N THR A 104 -15.32 2.04 1.73
CA THR A 104 -14.24 3.04 1.62
C THR A 104 -13.90 3.67 2.98
N LEU A 105 -14.90 3.91 3.84
CA LEU A 105 -14.69 4.40 5.21
C LEU A 105 -13.90 3.39 6.06
N ASN A 106 -14.30 2.11 6.04
CA ASN A 106 -13.57 1.03 6.71
C ASN A 106 -12.12 0.95 6.24
N LYS A 107 -11.89 1.01 4.92
CA LYS A 107 -10.55 0.97 4.34
C LYS A 107 -9.71 2.18 4.73
N CYS A 108 -10.30 3.38 4.75
CA CYS A 108 -9.62 4.59 5.19
C CYS A 108 -9.04 4.45 6.60
N GLU A 109 -9.87 4.07 7.58
CA GLU A 109 -9.43 3.90 8.96
C GLU A 109 -8.46 2.73 9.10
N CYS A 110 -8.78 1.56 8.53
CA CYS A 110 -7.93 0.39 8.69
C CYS A 110 -6.54 0.55 8.05
N PHE A 111 -6.43 1.18 6.86
CA PHE A 111 -5.11 1.44 6.28
C PHE A 111 -4.32 2.47 7.07
N HIS A 112 -4.99 3.46 7.67
CA HIS A 112 -4.37 4.42 8.56
C HIS A 112 -3.86 3.75 9.84
N ASP A 113 -4.67 2.90 10.48
CA ASP A 113 -4.26 2.14 11.66
C ASP A 113 -3.05 1.25 11.37
N ARG A 114 -3.01 0.59 10.21
CA ARG A 114 -1.85 -0.20 9.79
C ARG A 114 -0.62 0.66 9.55
N MET A 115 -0.79 1.84 8.96
CA MET A 115 0.33 2.80 8.83
C MET A 115 0.91 3.11 10.22
N LEU A 116 0.06 3.40 11.21
CA LEU A 116 0.50 3.66 12.59
C LEU A 116 1.14 2.43 13.25
N GLU A 117 0.57 1.23 13.05
CA GLU A 117 1.11 -0.03 13.56
C GLU A 117 2.58 -0.22 13.14
N TYR A 118 2.90 0.10 11.88
CA TYR A 118 4.26 -0.03 11.37
C TYR A 118 5.13 1.21 11.58
N MET A 119 4.63 2.29 12.19
CA MET A 119 5.47 3.42 12.62
C MET A 119 6.14 3.16 13.98
N HIS A 120 5.49 2.39 14.85
CA HIS A 120 5.93 2.04 16.20
C HIS A 120 6.64 0.68 16.26
#